data_AF-A0A7X7WWU9-F1
#
_entry.id   AF-A0A7X7WWU9-F1
#
_cell.length_a   1.000
_cell.length_b   1.000
_cell.length_c   1.000
_cell.angle_alpha   90.00
_cell.angle_beta   90.00
_cell.angle_gamma   90.00
#
_symmetry.space_group_name_H-M   'P 1'
#
loop_
_entity.id
_entity.type
_entity.pdbx_description
1 polymer ?
#
loop_
_entity_poly.entity_id
_entity_poly.type
_entity_poly.pdbx_seq_one_letter_code
_entity_poly.pdbx_strand_id
1 'polypeptide(L)'
;MIKYDVYKTPSPREEEPDHFHARAVSKGVITYDQLKNDLEYASSATPGDVSLIMDGIVSQIKKLSRIFIESLLRLFLSEFIGFISKV
;
A
#
# COMPACT_ATOMS: atom_id res chain seq x y z
N MET A 1 20.58 2.62 -2.68
CA MET A 1 20.25 2.32 -4.10
C MET A 1 18.90 1.63 -4.19
N ILE A 2 17.91 2.32 -4.78
CA ILE A 2 16.57 1.81 -5.11
C ILE A 2 16.67 1.08 -6.45
N LYS A 3 16.03 -0.08 -6.59
CA LYS A 3 16.00 -0.86 -7.83
C LYS A 3 14.67 -0.60 -8.55
N TYR A 4 14.74 -0.51 -9.87
CA TYR A 4 13.56 -0.32 -10.73
C TYR A 4 13.50 -1.45 -11.75
N ASP A 5 12.30 -1.95 -12.06
CA ASP A 5 12.05 -2.73 -13.27
C ASP A 5 11.32 -1.86 -14.28
N VAL A 6 11.55 -2.16 -15.56
CA VAL A 6 10.86 -1.52 -16.67
C VAL A 6 9.83 -2.51 -17.19
N TYR A 7 8.58 -2.09 -17.27
CA TYR A 7 7.50 -2.90 -17.82
C TYR A 7 6.77 -2.13 -18.93
N LYS A 8 6.25 -2.88 -19.90
CA LYS A 8 5.39 -2.34 -20.95
C LYS A 8 4.00 -2.09 -20.37
N THR A 9 3.51 -0.87 -20.48
CA THR A 9 2.15 -0.55 -20.05
C THR A 9 1.16 -1.24 -20.97
N PRO A 10 0.20 -2.00 -20.44
CA PRO A 10 -0.85 -2.57 -21.26
C PRO A 10 -1.73 -1.42 -21.78
N SER A 11 -1.57 -1.08 -23.06
CA SER A 11 -2.45 -0.12 -23.74
C SER A 11 -3.77 -0.81 -24.10
N PRO A 12 -4.93 -0.24 -23.72
CA PRO A 12 -6.24 -0.78 -24.09
C PRO A 12 -6.59 -0.57 -25.57
N ARG A 13 -5.73 0.11 -26.35
CA ARG A 13 -5.88 0.39 -27.78
C ARG A 13 -4.65 -0.14 -28.52
N GLU A 14 -4.88 -0.91 -29.59
CA GLU A 14 -3.83 -1.61 -30.35
C GLU A 14 -2.91 -0.68 -31.17
N GLU A 15 -3.31 0.58 -31.38
CA GLU A 15 -2.61 1.51 -32.28
C GLU A 15 -1.68 2.52 -31.58
N GLU A 16 -1.59 2.50 -30.24
CA GLU A 16 -0.71 3.41 -29.51
C GLU A 16 0.74 2.88 -29.46
N PRO A 17 1.75 3.76 -29.58
CA PRO A 17 3.14 3.35 -29.46
C PRO A 17 3.44 2.76 -28.08
N ASP A 18 4.35 1.78 -28.05
CA ASP A 18 4.72 1.10 -26.82
C ASP A 18 5.27 2.07 -25.76
N HIS A 19 4.52 2.25 -24.67
CA HIS A 19 4.95 3.03 -23.52
C HIS A 19 5.56 2.13 -22.44
N PHE A 20 6.79 2.43 -22.05
CA PHE A 20 7.51 1.74 -20.98
C PHE A 20 7.54 2.60 -19.72
N HIS A 21 7.21 1.99 -18.57
CA HIS A 21 7.24 2.66 -17.28
C HIS A 21 8.17 1.93 -16.32
N ALA A 22 8.84 2.71 -15.48
CA ALA A 22 9.64 2.16 -14.38
C ALA A 22 8.76 1.98 -13.14
N ARG A 23 8.80 0.80 -12.52
CA ARG A 23 8.24 0.58 -11.18
C ARG A 23 9.34 0.25 -10.19
N ALA A 24 9.19 0.74 -8.96
CA ALA A 24 10.09 0.39 -7.87
C ALA A 24 9.96 -1.11 -7.57
N VAL A 25 11.09 -1.82 -7.57
CA VAL A 25 11.12 -3.24 -7.20
C VAL A 25 11.18 -3.31 -5.68
N SER A 26 10.24 -4.07 -5.10
CA SER A 26 10.26 -4.43 -3.68
C SER A 26 11.64 -5.00 -3.33
N LYS A 27 12.37 -4.31 -2.45
CA LYS A 27 13.74 -4.68 -2.07
C LYS A 27 13.79 -5.77 -0.99
N GLY A 28 12.64 -6.28 -0.57
CA GLY A 28 12.49 -7.26 0.51
C GLY A 28 11.37 -6.88 1.49
N VAL A 29 11.03 -7.81 2.36
CA VAL A 29 10.10 -7.57 3.47
C VAL A 29 10.92 -7.20 4.70
N ILE A 30 10.66 -6.02 5.28
CA ILE A 30 11.22 -5.62 6.57
C ILE A 30 10.21 -6.05 7.64
N THR A 31 10.67 -6.82 8.63
CA THR A 31 9.80 -7.23 9.74
C THR A 31 9.65 -6.10 10.75
N TYR A 32 8.58 -6.16 11.55
CA TYR A 32 8.35 -5.20 12.64
C TYR A 32 9.57 -5.11 13.56
N ASP A 33 10.12 -6.25 13.96
CA ASP A 33 11.26 -6.31 14.89
C ASP A 33 12.53 -5.72 14.28
N GLN A 34 12.78 -5.93 12.99
CA GLN A 34 13.92 -5.32 12.30
C GLN A 34 13.79 -3.80 12.28
N LEU A 35 12.62 -3.28 11.90
CA LEU A 35 12.39 -1.84 11.86
C LEU A 35 12.46 -1.21 13.26
N LYS A 36 11.95 -1.91 14.29
CA LYS A 36 12.04 -1.49 15.69
C LYS A 36 13.49 -1.39 16.15
N ASN A 37 14.29 -2.44 15.92
CA ASN A 37 15.71 -2.45 16.29
C ASN A 37 16.50 -1.36 15.55
N ASP A 38 16.22 -1.14 14.27
CA ASP A 38 16.86 -0.10 13.48
C ASP A 38 16.53 1.30 14.03
N LEU A 39 15.28 1.54 14.47
CA LEU A 39 14.86 2.79 15.09
C LEU A 39 15.48 3.00 16.47
N GLU A 40 15.55 1.96 17.29
CA GLU A 40 16.23 2.01 18.60
C GLU A 40 17.72 2.31 18.42
N TYR A 41 18.35 1.74 17.41
CA TYR A 41 19.77 1.97 17.13
C TYR A 41 20.03 3.36 16.52
N ALA A 42 19.18 3.82 15.61
CA ALA A 42 19.39 5.07 14.88
C ALA A 42 18.90 6.32 15.61
N SER A 43 18.11 6.17 16.68
CA SER A 43 17.54 7.28 17.43
C SER A 43 18.06 7.31 18.87
N SER A 44 17.97 8.48 19.51
CA SER A 44 18.18 8.60 20.95
C SER A 44 16.93 8.25 21.77
N ALA A 45 15.90 7.69 21.14
CA ALA A 45 14.64 7.36 21.79
C ALA A 45 14.79 6.11 22.66
N THR A 46 14.02 6.02 23.74
CA THR A 46 14.05 4.81 24.55
C THR A 46 13.31 3.67 23.83
N PRO A 47 13.62 2.40 24.13
CA PRO A 47 12.87 1.26 23.59
C PRO A 47 11.35 1.34 23.80
N GLY A 48 10.93 1.98 24.90
CA GLY A 48 9.52 2.25 25.20
C GLY A 48 8.89 3.23 24.21
N ASP A 49 9.57 4.33 23.91
CA ASP A 49 9.11 5.33 22.95
C ASP A 49 9.01 4.76 21.54
N VAL A 50 10.02 3.99 21.12
CA VAL A 50 10.02 3.33 19.80
C VAL A 50 8.86 2.36 19.67
N SER A 51 8.57 1.59 20.74
CA SER A 51 7.43 0.66 20.75
C SER A 51 6.09 1.39 20.60
N LEU A 52 5.90 2.50 21.32
CA LEU A 52 4.69 3.33 21.21
C LEU A 52 4.49 3.90 19.81
N ILE A 53 5.57 4.38 19.18
CA ILE A 53 5.53 4.91 17.81
C ILE A 53 5.18 3.80 16.83
N MET A 54 5.83 2.65 16.94
CA MET A 54 5.60 1.49 16.07
C MET A 54 4.16 0.97 16.19
N ASP A 55 3.62 0.87 17.41
CA ASP A 55 2.24 0.46 17.64
C ASP A 55 1.23 1.48 17.11
N GLY A 56 1.55 2.78 17.23
CA GLY A 56 0.79 3.86 16.62
C GLY A 56 0.72 3.74 15.09
N ILE A 57 1.84 3.47 14.44
CA ILE A 57 1.92 3.26 12.99
C ILE A 57 1.06 2.05 12.58
N VAL A 58 1.18 0.92 13.28
CA VAL A 58 0.40 -0.30 13.00
C VAL A 58 -1.11 -0.04 13.15
N SER A 59 -1.50 0.70 14.20
CA SER A 59 -2.90 1.07 14.44
C SER A 59 -3.46 1.94 13.30
N GLN A 60 -2.69 2.92 12.83
CA GLN A 60 -3.09 3.76 11.71
C GLN A 60 -3.21 2.98 10.39
N ILE A 61 -2.28 2.08 10.10
CA ILE A 61 -2.34 1.22 8.91
C ILE A 61 -3.61 0.37 8.93
N LYS A 62 -3.94 -0.25 10.07
CA LYS A 62 -5.18 -1.04 10.24
C LYS A 62 -6.44 -0.21 10.06
N LYS A 63 -6.43 1.05 10.52
CA LYS A 63 -7.55 1.98 10.34
C LYS A 63 -7.73 2.35 8.88
N LEU A 64 -6.66 2.66 8.17
CA LEU A 64 -6.69 2.99 6.74
C LEU A 64 -7.14 1.81 5.90
N SER A 65 -6.66 0.59 6.18
CA SER A 65 -7.09 -0.60 5.45
C SER A 65 -8.59 -0.87 5.64
N ARG A 66 -9.12 -0.63 6.83
CA ARG A 66 -10.55 -0.76 7.11
C ARG A 66 -11.37 0.26 6.31
N ILE A 67 -10.96 1.53 6.30
CA ILE A 67 -11.64 2.59 5.52
C ILE A 67 -11.63 2.27 4.02
N PHE A 68 -10.51 1.74 3.51
CA PHE A 68 -10.39 1.35 2.12
C PHE A 68 -11.35 0.20 1.77
N ILE A 69 -11.42 -0.84 2.60
CA ILE A 69 -12.35 -1.97 2.41
C ILE A 69 -13.81 -1.51 2.48
N GLU A 70 -14.16 -0.65 3.44
CA GLU A 70 -15.52 -0.10 3.56
C GLU A 70 -15.90 0.76 2.35
N SER A 71 -14.96 1.55 1.81
CA SER A 71 -15.19 2.33 0.58
C SER A 71 -15.37 1.43 -0.64
N LEU A 72 -14.55 0.38 -0.77
CA LEU A 72 -14.66 -0.59 -1.86
C LEU A 72 -16.03 -1.30 -1.81
N LEU A 73 -16.45 -1.78 -0.64
CA LEU A 73 -17.75 -2.41 -0.43
C LEU A 73 -18.93 -1.48 -0.79
N ARG A 74 -18.84 -0.19 -0.44
CA ARG A 74 -19.87 0.80 -0.81
C ARG A 74 -19.98 0.99 -2.32
N LEU A 75 -18.85 1.06 -3.02
CA LEU A 75 -18.82 1.13 -4.49
C LEU A 75 -19.50 -0.10 -5.10
N PHE A 76 -19.11 -1.31 -4.67
CA PHE A 76 -19.71 -2.55 -5.16
C PHE A 76 -21.22 -2.64 -4.88
N LEU A 77 -21.67 -2.25 -3.68
CA LEU A 77 -23.10 -2.22 -3.34
C LEU A 77 -23.88 -1.22 -4.20
N SER A 78 -23.31 -0.04 -4.48
CA SER A 78 -23.97 0.97 -5.31
C SER A 78 -24.16 0.53 -6.75
N GLU A 79 -23.16 -0.16 -7.33
CA GLU A 79 -23.28 -0.72 -8.68
C GLU A 79 -24.24 -1.92 -8.73
N PHE A 80 -24.21 -2.78 -7.71
CA PHE A 80 -25.10 -3.95 -7.62
C PHE A 80 -26.57 -3.55 -7.47
N ILE A 81 -26.88 -2.55 -6.64
CA ILE A 81 -28.23 -1.99 -6.52
C ILE A 81 -28.66 -1.31 -7.83
N GLY A 82 -27.76 -0.57 -8.47
CA GLY A 82 -28.02 0.05 -9.78
C GLY A 82 -28.30 -0.97 -10.89
N PHE A 83 -27.70 -2.15 -10.82
CA PHE A 83 -27.95 -3.26 -11.73
C PHE A 83 -29.33 -3.90 -11.48
N ILE A 84 -29.68 -4.20 -10.22
CA ILE A 84 -31.00 -4.76 -9.87
C ILE A 84 -32.14 -3.78 -10.20
N SER A 85 -31.93 -2.47 -10.03
CA SER A 85 -32.94 -1.46 -10.33
C SER A 85 -33.22 -1.25 -11.84
N LYS A 86 -32.39 -1.81 -12.73
CA LYS A 86 -32.54 -1.70 -14.19
C LYS A 86 -33.10 -2.95 -14.86
N VAL A 87 -33.25 -4.06 -14.11
CA VAL A 87 -33.89 -5.31 -14.53
C VAL A 87 -35.34 -5.28 -14.10
#